data_AF-A0A8J4HAK5-F1
#
_entry.id   AF-A0A8J4HAK5-F1
#
_cell.length_a   1.000
_cell.length_b   1.000
_cell.length_c   1.000
_cell.angle_alpha   90.00
_cell.angle_beta   90.00
_cell.angle_gamma   90.00
#
_symmetry.space_group_name_H-M   'P 1'
#
loop_
_entity.id
_entity.type
_entity.pdbx_description
1 polymer ?
#
loop_
_entity_poly.entity_id
_entity_poly.type
_entity_poly.pdbx_seq_one_letter_code
_entity_poly.pdbx_strand_id
1 'polypeptide(L)'
;MTVEIVKRSDQVKVLLRETNVLGEIALVFLPPYAPDRNPCELVWKHLKTDTVRRMAVTSTGDFAGRVRRAMRDLQNDTRKIRSFFQKPSLKYAAWI
;
A
#
# COMPACT_ATOMS: atom_id res chain seq x y z
N MET A 1 6.53 -19.63 9.45
CA MET A 1 6.21 -19.18 8.08
C MET A 1 6.35 -17.67 8.08
N THR A 2 7.53 -17.19 7.69
CA THR A 2 8.03 -15.86 8.03
C THR A 2 7.76 -14.88 6.92
N VAL A 3 7.50 -13.65 7.31
CA VAL A 3 7.00 -12.63 6.41
C VAL A 3 7.93 -11.45 6.45
N GLU A 4 8.16 -10.88 5.26
CA GLU A 4 8.52 -9.48 5.17
C GLU A 4 7.71 -8.75 4.10
N ILE A 5 6.83 -7.84 4.54
CA ILE A 5 6.71 -6.51 3.92
C ILE A 5 7.16 -5.54 5.01
N VAL A 6 8.43 -5.66 5.40
CA VAL A 6 9.07 -4.87 6.43
C VAL A 6 10.46 -4.57 5.92
N LYS A 7 10.84 -3.30 5.93
CA LYS A 7 12.23 -2.88 5.77
C LYS A 7 13.03 -3.71 6.79
N ARG A 8 13.92 -4.61 6.33
CA ARG A 8 14.63 -5.65 7.13
C ARG A 8 15.46 -5.17 8.32
N SER A 9 15.46 -3.87 8.61
CA SER A 9 16.19 -3.26 9.71
C SER A 9 15.78 -3.88 11.04
N ASP A 10 16.78 -4.13 11.88
CA ASP A 10 16.57 -4.73 13.20
C ASP A 10 15.69 -3.87 14.10
N GLN A 11 15.72 -2.55 13.93
CA GLN A 11 14.85 -1.62 14.65
C GLN A 11 13.36 -1.88 14.35
N VAL A 12 13.00 -2.18 13.10
CA VAL A 12 11.59 -2.44 12.74
C VAL A 12 11.14 -3.79 13.29
N LYS A 13 12.03 -4.78 13.35
CA LYS A 13 11.73 -6.09 13.96
C LYS A 13 11.46 -5.96 15.46
N VAL A 14 12.25 -5.15 16.17
CA VAL A 14 12.06 -4.87 17.60
C VAL A 14 10.71 -4.18 17.82
N LEU A 15 10.44 -3.10 17.07
CA LEU A 15 9.17 -2.38 17.19
C LEU A 15 7.96 -3.28 16.92
N LEU A 16 8.02 -4.14 15.92
CA LEU A 16 6.93 -5.08 15.62
C LEU A 16 6.75 -6.14 16.71
N ARG A 17 7.83 -6.57 17.38
CA ARG A 17 7.73 -7.48 18.53
C ARG A 17 7.08 -6.80 19.73
N GLU A 18 7.43 -5.56 19.99
CA GLU A 18 6.89 -4.78 21.13
C GLU A 18 5.43 -4.37 20.90
N THR A 19 5.06 -4.03 19.66
CA THR A 19 3.71 -3.54 19.35
C THR A 19 2.71 -4.65 19.04
N ASN A 20 3.16 -5.81 18.54
CA ASN A 20 2.29 -6.93 18.18
C ASN A 20 2.00 -7.89 19.35
N VAL A 21 2.04 -7.41 20.59
CA VAL A 21 1.78 -8.21 21.80
C VAL A 21 0.36 -8.78 21.85
N LEU A 22 -0.59 -8.14 21.18
CA LEU A 22 -1.98 -8.58 21.05
C LEU A 22 -2.23 -9.49 19.83
N GLY A 23 -1.22 -9.72 18.99
CA GLY A 23 -1.34 -10.56 17.79
C GLY A 23 -2.16 -9.96 16.65
N GLU A 24 -2.44 -8.66 16.68
CA GLU A 24 -3.28 -7.96 15.71
C GLU A 24 -2.57 -7.67 14.36
N ILE A 25 -1.25 -7.79 14.32
CA ILE A 25 -0.44 -7.56 13.12
C ILE A 25 -0.07 -8.90 12.50
N ALA A 26 -0.75 -9.22 11.40
CA ALA A 26 -0.37 -10.32 10.54
C ALA A 26 0.73 -9.87 9.59
N LEU A 27 1.85 -10.59 9.63
CA LEU A 27 2.87 -10.47 8.62
C LEU A 27 2.51 -11.50 7.51
N VAL A 28 2.43 -11.10 6.20
CA VAL A 28 2.47 -11.96 4.97
C VAL A 28 3.75 -11.85 4.07
N PHE A 29 4.43 -12.97 3.75
CA PHE A 29 5.69 -13.01 2.96
C PHE A 29 5.55 -12.46 1.54
N LEU A 30 6.45 -11.54 1.15
CA LEU A 30 6.57 -11.04 -0.21
C LEU A 30 7.91 -11.48 -0.82
N PRO A 31 7.92 -12.27 -1.91
CA PRO A 31 9.14 -12.63 -2.60
C PRO A 31 9.89 -11.40 -3.13
N PRO A 32 11.23 -11.44 -3.23
CA PRO A 32 12.00 -10.42 -3.92
C PRO A 32 11.49 -10.22 -5.35
N TYR A 33 11.49 -8.97 -5.82
CA TYR A 33 11.10 -8.60 -7.19
C TYR A 33 9.69 -9.05 -7.62
N ALA A 34 8.74 -9.18 -6.70
CA ALA A 34 7.35 -9.54 -6.98
C ALA A 34 6.38 -8.34 -6.84
N PRO A 35 6.48 -7.29 -7.68
CA PRO A 35 5.61 -6.11 -7.59
C PRO A 35 4.14 -6.43 -7.89
N ASP A 36 3.87 -7.47 -8.68
CA ASP A 36 2.53 -7.98 -8.99
C ASP A 36 1.80 -8.57 -7.78
N ARG A 37 2.56 -8.92 -6.73
CA ARG A 37 2.07 -9.40 -5.45
C ARG A 37 1.96 -8.31 -4.39
N ASN A 38 2.35 -7.06 -4.68
CA ASN A 38 2.21 -5.97 -3.73
C ASN A 38 0.97 -5.12 -4.03
N PRO A 39 -0.08 -5.12 -3.19
CA PRO A 39 -1.31 -4.38 -3.48
C PRO A 39 -1.08 -2.86 -3.55
N CYS A 40 -0.04 -2.32 -2.89
CA CYS A 40 0.25 -0.89 -2.96
C CYS A 40 0.70 -0.44 -4.37
N GLU A 41 1.21 -1.35 -5.21
CA GLU A 41 1.54 -1.03 -6.60
C GLU A 41 0.29 -0.68 -7.42
N LEU A 42 -0.87 -1.27 -7.10
CA LEU A 42 -2.14 -0.93 -7.75
C LEU A 42 -2.63 0.46 -7.32
N VAL A 43 -2.47 0.80 -6.04
CA VAL A 43 -2.73 2.14 -5.51
C VAL A 43 -1.83 3.15 -6.22
N TRP A 44 -0.53 2.86 -6.33
CA TRP A 44 0.42 3.75 -7.01
C TRP A 44 0.12 3.90 -8.49
N LYS A 45 -0.26 2.81 -9.17
CA LYS A 45 -0.68 2.87 -10.57
C LYS A 45 -1.91 3.76 -10.73
N HIS A 46 -2.92 3.61 -9.87
CA HIS A 46 -4.11 4.45 -9.90
C HIS A 46 -3.76 5.93 -9.67
N LEU A 47 -2.99 6.25 -8.62
CA LEU A 47 -2.57 7.62 -8.33
C LEU A 47 -1.77 8.25 -9.48
N LYS A 48 -0.83 7.52 -10.07
CA LYS A 48 -0.01 8.04 -11.18
C LYS A 48 -0.81 8.21 -12.46
N THR A 49 -1.56 7.19 -12.86
CA THR A 49 -2.24 7.15 -14.17
C THR A 49 -3.51 7.97 -14.18
N ASP A 50 -4.34 7.86 -13.15
CA ASP A 50 -5.67 8.47 -13.16
C ASP A 50 -5.67 9.89 -12.60
N THR A 51 -4.75 10.19 -11.70
CA THR A 51 -4.74 11.45 -10.97
C THR A 51 -3.57 12.35 -11.37
N VAL A 52 -2.33 11.94 -11.07
CA VAL A 52 -1.13 12.78 -11.24
C VAL A 52 -0.87 13.13 -12.71
N ARG A 53 -0.98 12.17 -13.64
CA ARG A 53 -0.74 12.42 -15.07
C ARG A 53 -1.66 13.50 -15.66
N ARG A 54 -2.85 13.68 -15.10
CA ARG A 54 -3.87 14.62 -15.59
C ARG A 54 -3.83 15.97 -14.87
N MET A 55 -2.94 16.15 -13.90
CA MET A 55 -2.85 17.37 -13.09
C MET A 55 -1.81 18.33 -13.66
N ALA A 56 -2.24 19.55 -13.99
CA ALA A 56 -1.33 20.67 -14.11
C ALA A 56 -0.89 21.08 -12.70
N VAL A 57 0.40 20.96 -12.43
CA VAL A 57 1.00 21.22 -11.12
C VAL A 57 1.98 22.36 -11.26
N THR A 58 1.86 23.36 -10.39
CA THR A 58 2.63 24.61 -10.48
C THR A 58 3.79 24.68 -9.50
N SER A 59 3.81 23.81 -8.48
CA SER A 59 4.88 23.71 -7.49
C SER A 59 4.89 22.36 -6.78
N THR A 60 5.98 22.04 -6.09
CA THR A 60 6.08 20.83 -5.25
C THR A 60 5.05 20.82 -4.12
N GLY A 61 4.69 21.98 -3.57
CA GLY A 61 3.67 22.10 -2.53
C GLY A 61 2.28 21.76 -3.05
N ASP A 62 1.93 22.31 -4.22
CA ASP A 62 0.68 21.99 -4.94
C ASP A 62 0.62 20.50 -5.31
N PHE A 63 1.74 19.94 -5.80
CA PHE A 63 1.86 18.51 -6.08
C PHE A 63 1.50 17.66 -4.86
N ALA A 64 2.16 17.92 -3.73
CA ALA A 64 1.96 17.15 -2.52
C ALA A 64 0.54 17.31 -1.95
N GLY A 65 -0.05 18.51 -2.07
CA GLY A 65 -1.44 18.76 -1.70
C GLY A 65 -2.43 17.92 -2.53
N ARG A 66 -2.23 17.90 -3.85
CA ARG A 66 -3.06 17.13 -4.78
C ARG A 66 -2.94 15.63 -4.60
N VAL A 67 -1.72 15.11 -4.42
CA VAL A 67 -1.48 13.69 -4.13
C VAL A 67 -2.18 13.28 -2.83
N ARG A 68 -2.08 14.10 -1.78
CA ARG A 68 -2.79 13.82 -0.51
C ARG A 68 -4.31 13.81 -0.69
N ARG A 69 -4.87 14.74 -1.48
CA ARG A 69 -6.31 14.75 -1.78
C ARG A 69 -6.72 13.49 -2.54
N ALA A 70 -5.98 13.11 -3.58
CA ALA A 70 -6.23 11.91 -4.36
C ALA A 70 -6.18 10.63 -3.51
N MET A 71 -5.24 10.54 -2.57
CA MET A 71 -5.17 9.41 -1.64
C MET A 71 -6.38 9.37 -0.70
N ARG A 72 -6.87 10.51 -0.21
CA ARG A 72 -8.10 10.58 0.60
C ARG A 72 -9.34 10.20 -0.19
N ASP A 73 -9.44 10.67 -1.44
CA ASP A 73 -10.57 10.33 -2.32
C ASP A 73 -10.61 8.82 -2.58
N LEU A 74 -9.44 8.22 -2.84
CA LEU A 74 -9.31 6.76 -2.97
C LEU A 74 -9.63 6.02 -1.67
N GLN A 75 -9.19 6.53 -0.51
CA GLN A 75 -9.50 5.96 0.80
C GLN A 75 -11.01 5.88 1.04
N ASN A 76 -11.76 6.88 0.59
CA ASN A 76 -13.21 6.94 0.71
C ASN A 76 -13.94 6.04 -0.32
N ASP A 77 -13.27 5.59 -1.38
CA ASP A 77 -13.82 4.63 -2.34
C ASP A 77 -13.46 3.19 -1.94
N THR A 78 -14.17 2.67 -0.95
CA THR A 78 -14.00 1.29 -0.46
C THR A 78 -14.21 0.25 -1.57
N ARG A 79 -15.06 0.52 -2.56
CA ARG A 79 -15.28 -0.41 -3.69
C ARG A 79 -14.04 -0.52 -4.55
N LYS A 80 -13.40 0.61 -4.87
CA LYS A 80 -12.15 0.63 -5.61
C LYS A 80 -11.03 -0.07 -4.85
N ILE A 81 -10.89 0.19 -3.54
CA ILE A 81 -9.89 -0.48 -2.70
C ILE A 81 -10.10 -1.99 -2.72
N ARG A 82 -11.32 -2.48 -2.49
CA ARG A 82 -11.64 -3.92 -2.56
C ARG A 82 -11.30 -4.53 -3.92
N SER A 83 -11.54 -3.81 -5.01
CA SER A 83 -11.20 -4.30 -6.36
C SER A 83 -9.70 -4.58 -6.56
N PHE A 84 -8.82 -3.89 -5.82
CA PHE A 84 -7.38 -4.13 -5.89
C PHE A 84 -7.00 -5.51 -5.35
N PHE A 85 -7.69 -5.99 -4.32
CA PHE A 85 -7.43 -7.29 -3.69
C PHE A 85 -8.06 -8.48 -4.43
N GLN A 86 -8.92 -8.23 -5.41
CA GLN A 86 -9.57 -9.29 -6.20
C GLN A 86 -8.65 -9.93 -7.25
N LYS A 87 -7.44 -9.39 -7.47
CA LYS A 87 -6.47 -10.01 -8.39
C LYS A 87 -6.01 -11.37 -7.88
N PRO A 88 -5.83 -12.39 -8.76
CA PRO A 88 -5.33 -13.70 -8.36
C PRO A 88 -4.03 -13.66 -7.56
N SER A 89 -3.10 -12.78 -7.92
CA SER A 89 -1.81 -12.60 -7.24
C SER A 89 -1.90 -11.94 -5.86
N LEU A 90 -3.04 -11.33 -5.52
CA LEU A 90 -3.26 -10.56 -4.30
C LEU A 90 -4.27 -11.21 -3.34
N LYS A 91 -4.80 -12.39 -3.70
CA LYS A 91 -5.75 -13.13 -2.85
C LYS A 91 -5.21 -13.42 -1.45
N TYR A 92 -3.89 -13.53 -1.28
CA TYR A 92 -3.26 -13.72 0.02
C TYR A 92 -3.57 -12.57 1.01
N ALA A 93 -3.88 -11.37 0.50
CA ALA A 93 -4.16 -10.17 1.27
C ALA A 93 -5.64 -9.78 1.26
N ALA A 94 -6.52 -10.62 0.69
CA ALA A 94 -7.95 -10.34 0.56
C ALA A 94 -8.80 -10.64 1.82
N TRP A 95 -8.13 -10.95 2.93
CA TRP A 95 -8.74 -11.22 4.24
C TRP A 95 -8.91 -9.94 5.09
N ILE A 96 -8.58 -8.79 4.51
CA ILE A 96 -8.71 -7.43 5.06
C ILE A 96 -10.01 -6.83 4.50
#